data_AF-A0A7C5DSH4-F1
#
_entry.id   AF-A0A7C5DSH4-F1
#
_cell.length_a   1.000
_cell.length_b   1.000
_cell.length_c   1.000
_cell.angle_alpha   90.00
_cell.angle_beta   90.00
_cell.angle_gamma   90.00
#
_symmetry.space_group_name_H-M   'P 1'
#
loop_
_entity.id
_entity.type
_entity.pdbx_description
1 polymer ?
#
loop_
_entity_poly.entity_id
_entity_poly.type
_entity_poly.pdbx_seq_one_letter_code
_entity_poly.pdbx_strand_id
1 'polypeptide(L)'
;MTNKTKIIATLGPASNTRKVLKEMITAGMNVARLNFSHGDYETHGESIKLIRSLSRTMNRHVGILLDLQGPKIRTGKLKDGGPVYLETGKSIRITTQVIKGTAEKISATYKGLASDTKKGDTILLDDGLIELVVMHKRKDIITCRIINGGWLKENKGINLPGVSVS
;
A
#
# COMPACT_ATOMS: atom_id res chain seq x y z
N MET A 1 -17.77 34.78 4.91
CA MET A 1 -16.57 34.23 5.57
C MET A 1 -15.86 33.30 4.60
N THR A 2 -14.55 33.44 4.41
CA THR A 2 -13.75 32.49 3.61
C THR A 2 -13.54 31.20 4.40
N ASN A 3 -13.75 30.04 3.75
CA ASN A 3 -13.58 28.74 4.41
C ASN A 3 -12.11 28.55 4.83
N LYS A 4 -11.88 28.39 6.13
CA LYS A 4 -10.53 28.23 6.70
C LYS A 4 -9.99 26.84 6.38
N THR A 5 -10.84 25.82 6.47
CA THR A 5 -10.51 24.42 6.15
C THR A 5 -10.28 24.24 4.66
N LYS A 6 -9.25 23.47 4.30
CA LYS A 6 -8.89 23.19 2.91
C LYS A 6 -9.29 21.78 2.53
N ILE A 7 -9.72 21.60 1.28
CA ILE A 7 -10.21 20.33 0.74
C ILE A 7 -9.16 19.72 -0.18
N ILE A 8 -8.75 18.49 0.12
CA ILE A 8 -7.93 17.65 -0.76
C ILE A 8 -8.84 16.62 -1.40
N ALA A 9 -8.80 16.49 -2.73
CA ALA A 9 -9.54 15.45 -3.44
C ALA A 9 -8.60 14.57 -4.26
N THR A 10 -8.80 13.26 -4.19
CA THR A 10 -8.00 12.28 -4.95
C THR A 10 -8.56 12.19 -6.37
N LEU A 11 -7.69 12.31 -7.36
CA LEU A 11 -8.08 12.14 -8.76
C LEU A 11 -8.01 10.67 -9.18
N GLY A 12 -8.93 10.28 -10.05
CA GLY A 12 -9.00 8.95 -10.63
C GLY A 12 -9.80 8.95 -11.93
N PRO A 13 -10.14 7.77 -12.47
CA PRO A 13 -10.84 7.65 -13.76
C PRO A 13 -12.16 8.44 -13.84
N ALA A 14 -12.88 8.58 -12.73
CA ALA A 14 -14.13 9.33 -12.67
C ALA A 14 -13.95 10.86 -12.66
N SER A 15 -12.73 11.36 -12.40
CA SER A 15 -12.44 12.77 -12.12
C SER A 15 -11.26 13.33 -12.92
N ASN A 16 -10.83 12.66 -13.99
CA ASN A 16 -9.72 13.09 -14.84
C ASN A 16 -10.14 13.97 -16.03
N THR A 17 -11.43 14.31 -16.15
CA THR A 17 -11.93 15.15 -17.26
C THR A 17 -11.95 16.63 -16.89
N ARG A 18 -11.83 17.51 -17.90
CA ARG A 18 -11.84 18.97 -17.71
C ARG A 18 -13.13 19.46 -17.03
N LYS A 19 -14.27 18.88 -17.42
CA LYS A 19 -15.59 19.22 -16.88
C LYS A 19 -15.65 18.93 -15.38
N VAL A 20 -15.34 17.69 -14.99
CA VAL A 20 -15.41 17.26 -13.59
C VAL A 20 -14.42 18.02 -12.73
N LEU A 21 -13.17 18.22 -13.19
CA LEU A 21 -12.19 19.01 -12.44
C LEU A 21 -12.63 20.46 -12.22
N LYS A 22 -13.24 21.08 -13.23
CA LYS A 22 -13.79 22.44 -13.10
C LYS A 22 -14.89 22.48 -12.05
N GLU A 23 -15.79 21.49 -12.04
CA GLU A 23 -16.87 21.36 -11.05
C GLU A 23 -16.29 21.18 -9.64
N MET A 24 -15.28 20.31 -9.48
CA MET A 24 -14.60 20.09 -8.19
C MET A 24 -13.89 21.35 -7.66
N ILE A 25 -13.18 22.08 -8.52
CA ILE A 25 -12.53 23.36 -8.15
C ILE A 25 -13.59 24.40 -7.78
N THR A 26 -14.70 24.45 -8.51
CA THR A 26 -15.81 25.38 -8.24
C THR A 26 -16.44 25.08 -6.88
N ALA A 27 -16.67 23.80 -6.60
CA ALA A 27 -17.24 23.28 -5.35
C ALA A 27 -16.31 23.43 -4.14
N GLY A 28 -15.02 23.76 -4.32
CA GLY A 28 -14.12 24.15 -3.24
C GLY A 28 -12.85 23.32 -3.08
N MET A 29 -12.53 22.42 -4.03
CA MET A 29 -11.25 21.70 -4.00
C MET A 29 -10.06 22.66 -3.99
N ASN A 30 -9.13 22.48 -3.04
CA ASN A 30 -7.91 23.28 -2.91
C ASN A 30 -6.65 22.54 -3.33
N VAL A 31 -6.63 21.20 -3.20
CA VAL A 31 -5.49 20.37 -3.58
C VAL A 31 -5.99 19.14 -4.33
N ALA A 32 -5.41 18.88 -5.50
CA ALA A 32 -5.60 17.63 -6.22
C ALA A 32 -4.52 16.63 -5.78
N ARG A 33 -4.93 15.50 -5.21
CA ARG A 33 -4.04 14.37 -4.85
C ARG A 33 -3.95 13.40 -6.03
N LEU A 34 -2.73 13.15 -6.49
CA LEU A 34 -2.40 12.14 -7.50
C LEU A 34 -1.78 10.95 -6.80
N ASN A 35 -2.49 9.82 -6.74
CA ASN A 35 -2.01 8.61 -6.07
C ASN A 35 -1.19 7.74 -7.05
N PHE A 36 0.12 7.65 -6.82
CA PHE A 36 1.06 6.91 -7.67
C PHE A 36 1.02 5.39 -7.44
N SER A 37 0.15 4.90 -6.55
CA SER A 37 -0.17 3.48 -6.49
C SER A 37 -0.93 2.98 -7.72
N HIS A 38 -1.49 3.89 -8.53
CA HIS A 38 -2.30 3.62 -9.71
C HIS A 38 -1.95 4.59 -10.85
N GLY A 39 -2.26 4.19 -12.08
CA GLY A 39 -1.98 4.99 -13.28
C GLY A 39 -0.51 4.98 -13.68
N ASP A 40 -0.23 5.53 -14.85
CA ASP A 40 1.10 5.72 -15.41
C ASP A 40 1.50 7.20 -15.43
N TYR A 41 2.76 7.46 -15.77
CA TYR A 41 3.29 8.83 -15.82
C TYR A 41 2.61 9.71 -16.86
N GLU A 42 2.11 9.13 -17.95
CA GLU A 42 1.41 9.86 -19.00
C GLU A 42 0.07 10.40 -18.47
N THR A 43 -0.74 9.54 -17.86
CA THR A 43 -2.03 9.89 -17.26
C THR A 43 -1.88 10.94 -16.16
N HIS A 44 -0.87 10.80 -15.30
CA HIS A 44 -0.58 11.80 -14.27
C HIS A 44 -0.11 13.12 -14.88
N GLY A 45 0.70 13.07 -15.93
CA GLY A 45 1.16 14.24 -16.67
C GLY A 45 0.03 15.04 -17.31
N GLU A 46 -0.93 14.36 -17.93
CA GLU A 46 -2.14 14.98 -18.48
C GLU A 46 -2.98 15.65 -17.39
N SER A 47 -3.17 14.95 -16.27
CA SER A 47 -3.89 15.49 -15.10
C SER A 47 -3.24 16.77 -14.57
N ILE A 48 -1.91 16.80 -14.45
CA ILE A 48 -1.14 17.98 -14.01
C ILE A 48 -1.35 19.16 -14.97
N LYS A 49 -1.22 18.93 -16.29
CA LYS A 49 -1.44 19.97 -17.32
C LYS A 49 -2.85 20.55 -17.21
N LEU A 50 -3.85 19.69 -17.03
CA LEU A 50 -5.24 20.08 -16.92
C LEU A 50 -5.54 20.88 -15.65
N ILE A 51 -5.05 20.44 -14.48
CA ILE A 51 -5.17 21.18 -13.21
C ILE A 51 -4.54 22.58 -13.34
N ARG A 52 -3.33 22.67 -13.92
CA ARG A 52 -2.62 23.95 -14.11
C ARG A 52 -3.34 24.88 -15.08
N SER A 53 -3.90 24.34 -16.17
CA SER A 53 -4.75 25.10 -17.09
C SER A 53 -5.96 25.68 -16.36
N LEU A 54 -6.73 24.85 -15.63
CA LEU A 54 -7.93 25.29 -14.92
C LEU A 54 -7.63 26.28 -13.80
N SER A 55 -6.58 26.05 -13.02
CA SER A 55 -6.13 26.97 -11.96
C SER A 55 -5.86 28.37 -12.50
N ARG A 56 -5.18 28.48 -13.66
CA ARG A 56 -4.94 29.77 -14.34
C ARG A 56 -6.21 30.38 -14.89
N THR A 57 -7.00 29.62 -15.66
CA THR A 57 -8.22 30.13 -16.30
C THR A 57 -9.28 30.59 -15.28
N MET A 58 -9.36 29.92 -14.13
CA MET A 58 -10.35 30.23 -13.09
C MET A 58 -9.84 31.24 -12.05
N ASN A 59 -8.58 31.67 -12.14
CA ASN A 59 -7.90 32.49 -11.13
C ASN A 59 -8.05 31.93 -9.70
N ARG A 60 -7.83 30.61 -9.55
CA ARG A 60 -7.93 29.90 -8.27
C ARG A 60 -6.66 29.11 -8.00
N HIS A 61 -6.11 29.24 -6.80
CA HIS A 61 -4.97 28.44 -6.38
C HIS A 61 -5.39 26.99 -6.13
N VAL A 62 -4.79 26.06 -6.87
CA VAL A 62 -4.98 24.61 -6.70
C VAL A 62 -3.63 23.94 -6.54
N GLY A 63 -3.37 23.43 -5.34
CA GLY A 63 -2.19 22.62 -5.04
C GLY A 63 -2.22 21.28 -5.78
N ILE A 64 -1.05 20.72 -6.04
CA ILE A 64 -0.91 19.34 -6.52
C ILE A 64 -0.11 18.59 -5.47
N LEU A 65 -0.69 17.52 -4.95
CA LEU A 65 -0.06 16.61 -4.01
C LEU A 65 0.24 15.30 -4.75
N LEU A 66 1.52 14.98 -4.87
CA LEU A 66 1.95 13.66 -5.32
C LEU A 66 2.00 12.75 -4.11
N ASP A 67 1.24 11.66 -4.16
CA ASP A 67 1.21 10.65 -3.11
C ASP A 67 1.94 9.41 -3.59
N LEU A 68 3.12 9.19 -3.01
CA LEU A 68 4.00 8.09 -3.35
C LEU A 68 3.45 6.79 -2.75
N GLN A 69 3.55 5.70 -3.51
CA GLN A 69 3.09 4.38 -3.05
C GLN A 69 3.76 3.90 -1.75
N GLY A 70 4.98 4.37 -1.47
CA GLY A 70 5.82 3.84 -0.39
C GLY A 70 6.29 2.39 -0.65
N PRO A 71 7.03 1.79 0.29
CA PRO A 71 7.42 0.40 0.20
C PRO A 71 6.18 -0.50 0.41
N LYS A 72 5.53 -0.89 -0.68
CA LYS A 72 4.38 -1.80 -0.62
C LYS A 72 4.87 -3.23 -0.37
N ILE A 73 5.05 -3.57 0.91
CA ILE A 73 5.43 -4.93 1.31
C ILE A 73 4.24 -5.85 1.06
N ARG A 74 4.46 -6.93 0.30
CA ARG A 74 3.42 -7.90 -0.05
C ARG A 74 3.94 -9.32 0.08
N THR A 75 3.03 -10.27 0.30
CA THR A 75 3.33 -11.69 0.11
C THR A 75 3.52 -11.98 -1.39
N GLY A 76 4.26 -13.03 -1.73
CA GLY A 76 4.38 -13.48 -3.12
C GLY A 76 3.22 -14.36 -3.58
N LYS A 77 3.47 -15.12 -4.65
CA LYS A 77 2.53 -16.12 -5.18
C LYS A 77 2.43 -17.33 -4.26
N LEU A 78 1.30 -18.03 -4.30
CA LEU A 78 1.05 -19.23 -3.52
C LEU A 78 1.14 -20.47 -4.42
N LYS A 79 1.38 -21.62 -3.80
CA LYS A 79 1.37 -22.91 -4.50
C LYS A 79 -0.01 -23.14 -5.09
N ASP A 80 -0.03 -23.62 -6.33
CA ASP A 80 -1.25 -23.92 -7.08
C ASP A 80 -2.19 -22.72 -7.33
N GLY A 81 -1.73 -21.48 -7.07
CA GLY A 81 -2.50 -20.24 -7.25
C GLY A 81 -3.70 -20.07 -6.30
N GLY A 82 -3.92 -21.04 -5.41
CA GLY A 82 -5.02 -21.06 -4.46
C GLY A 82 -4.67 -20.39 -3.12
N PRO A 83 -5.69 -20.00 -2.33
CA PRO A 83 -5.48 -19.52 -0.97
C PRO A 83 -4.93 -20.64 -0.08
N VAL A 84 -4.07 -20.29 0.88
CA VAL A 84 -3.53 -21.22 1.88
C VAL A 84 -4.08 -20.88 3.25
N TYR A 85 -4.48 -21.89 4.01
CA TYR A 85 -4.97 -21.68 5.37
C TYR A 85 -3.80 -21.68 6.36
N LEU A 86 -3.69 -20.60 7.13
CA LEU A 86 -2.71 -20.44 8.21
C LEU A 86 -3.40 -20.74 9.53
N GLU A 87 -2.98 -21.80 10.20
CA GLU A 87 -3.61 -22.26 11.45
C GLU A 87 -3.01 -21.58 12.67
N THR A 88 -3.88 -21.03 13.52
CA THR A 88 -3.48 -20.41 14.80
C THR A 88 -2.64 -21.36 15.65
N GLY A 89 -1.57 -20.83 16.26
CA GLY A 89 -0.65 -21.58 17.10
C GLY A 89 0.48 -22.28 16.33
N LYS A 90 0.33 -22.52 15.02
CA LYS A 90 1.41 -23.10 14.19
C LYS A 90 2.49 -22.07 13.85
N SER A 91 3.61 -22.58 13.34
CA SER A 91 4.72 -21.75 12.88
C SER A 91 4.71 -21.62 11.36
N ILE A 92 5.10 -20.44 10.87
CA ILE A 92 5.28 -20.14 9.45
C ILE A 92 6.63 -19.47 9.23
N ARG A 93 7.24 -19.73 8.07
CA ARG A 93 8.48 -19.07 7.65
C ARG A 93 8.21 -18.02 6.57
N ILE A 94 8.79 -16.85 6.71
CA ILE A 94 8.76 -15.80 5.68
C ILE A 94 10.18 -15.67 5.11
N THR A 95 10.29 -15.65 3.78
CA THR A 95 11.57 -15.45 3.08
C THR A 95 11.47 -14.34 2.03
N THR A 96 12.59 -13.78 1.64
CA THR A 96 12.68 -12.80 0.54
C THR A 96 12.97 -13.46 -0.81
N GLN A 97 13.25 -14.77 -0.82
CA GLN A 97 13.41 -15.54 -2.04
C GLN A 97 12.06 -15.72 -2.75
N VAL A 98 12.07 -15.60 -4.08
CA VAL A 98 10.87 -15.81 -4.89
C VAL A 98 10.53 -17.30 -4.91
N ILE A 99 9.50 -17.66 -4.15
CA ILE A 99 8.95 -19.02 -4.09
C ILE A 99 7.43 -18.98 -4.16
N LYS A 100 6.84 -20.11 -4.59
CA LYS A 100 5.40 -20.37 -4.42
C LYS A 100 5.14 -20.76 -2.96
N GLY A 101 4.43 -19.92 -2.23
CA GLY A 101 4.19 -20.07 -0.80
C GLY A 101 3.21 -21.19 -0.45
N THR A 102 3.37 -21.75 0.74
CA THR A 102 2.48 -22.75 1.37
C THR A 102 2.13 -22.31 2.79
N ALA A 103 1.34 -23.11 3.52
CA ALA A 103 1.06 -22.87 4.93
C ALA A 103 2.32 -22.88 5.83
N GLU A 104 3.44 -23.46 5.36
CA GLU A 104 4.70 -23.55 6.12
C GLU A 104 5.70 -22.45 5.78
N LYS A 105 5.67 -21.94 4.54
CA LYS A 105 6.66 -20.98 4.05
C LYS A 105 6.08 -20.08 2.97
N ILE A 106 6.17 -18.76 3.13
CA ILE A 106 5.75 -17.75 2.15
C ILE A 106 6.90 -16.82 1.78
N SER A 107 6.78 -16.19 0.61
CA SER A 107 7.70 -15.14 0.16
C SER A 107 7.15 -13.75 0.46
N ALA A 108 8.03 -12.78 0.67
CA ALA A 108 7.71 -11.36 0.81
C ALA A 108 8.52 -10.52 -0.19
N THR A 109 7.92 -9.45 -0.71
CA THR A 109 8.55 -8.58 -1.72
C THR A 109 9.66 -7.70 -1.15
N TYR A 110 9.65 -7.42 0.15
CA TYR A 110 10.61 -6.53 0.80
C TYR A 110 11.86 -7.28 1.24
N LYS A 111 12.98 -7.00 0.58
CA LYS A 111 14.27 -7.65 0.85
C LYS A 111 14.84 -7.33 2.24
N GLY A 112 14.52 -6.16 2.80
CA GLY A 112 14.93 -5.74 4.15
C GLY A 112 14.10 -6.36 5.28
N LEU A 113 13.11 -7.22 4.99
CA LEU A 113 12.19 -7.71 6.02
C LEU A 113 12.92 -8.40 7.18
N ALA A 114 13.95 -9.20 6.87
CA ALA A 114 14.72 -9.93 7.87
C ALA A 114 15.71 -9.03 8.63
N SER A 115 16.20 -7.93 8.03
CA SER A 115 17.05 -6.97 8.74
C SER A 115 16.23 -6.14 9.72
N ASP A 116 15.06 -5.68 9.29
CA ASP A 116 14.34 -4.61 9.97
C ASP A 116 13.45 -5.12 11.11
N THR A 117 12.99 -6.38 11.03
CA THR A 117 12.21 -7.01 12.12
C THR A 117 13.10 -7.56 13.22
N LYS A 118 12.62 -7.65 14.46
CA LYS A 118 13.28 -8.30 15.61
C LYS A 118 12.34 -9.31 16.26
N LYS A 119 12.89 -10.17 17.13
CA LYS A 119 12.09 -11.12 17.92
C LYS A 119 11.04 -10.35 18.73
N GLY A 120 9.80 -10.82 18.68
CA GLY A 120 8.66 -10.20 19.35
C GLY A 120 7.88 -9.21 18.48
N ASP A 121 8.41 -8.78 17.33
CA ASP A 121 7.67 -7.88 16.44
C ASP A 121 6.43 -8.56 15.86
N THR A 122 5.38 -7.75 15.66
CA THR A 122 4.15 -8.17 15.01
C THR A 122 4.26 -7.98 13.49
N ILE A 123 3.86 -8.99 12.75
CA ILE A 123 3.69 -8.94 11.30
C ILE A 123 2.23 -9.19 10.99
N LEU A 124 1.58 -8.23 10.34
CA LEU A 124 0.19 -8.31 9.94
C LEU A 124 0.10 -8.64 8.46
N LEU A 125 -0.70 -9.65 8.10
CA LEU A 125 -0.99 -9.99 6.71
C LEU A 125 -2.44 -9.67 6.38
N ASP A 126 -2.68 -9.34 5.11
CA ASP A 126 -4.03 -9.07 4.56
C ASP A 126 -4.81 -8.04 5.39
N ASP A 127 -4.26 -6.83 5.46
CA ASP A 127 -4.85 -5.68 6.18
C ASP A 127 -5.13 -5.95 7.67
N GLY A 128 -4.37 -6.87 8.27
CA GLY A 128 -4.48 -7.21 9.70
C GLY A 128 -5.41 -8.37 10.01
N LEU A 129 -5.99 -9.03 8.99
CA LEU A 129 -6.80 -10.23 9.20
C LEU A 129 -6.02 -11.38 9.81
N ILE A 130 -4.73 -11.51 9.46
CA ILE A 130 -3.84 -12.54 9.98
C ILE A 130 -2.71 -11.85 10.75
N GLU A 131 -2.44 -12.35 11.95
CA GLU A 131 -1.43 -11.81 12.84
C GLU A 131 -0.35 -12.85 13.11
N LEU A 132 0.91 -12.46 12.93
CA LEU A 132 2.08 -13.26 13.21
C LEU A 132 2.99 -12.53 14.21
N VAL A 133 3.71 -13.29 15.03
CA VAL A 133 4.77 -12.76 15.90
C VAL A 133 6.09 -13.40 15.56
N VAL A 134 7.13 -12.58 15.37
CA VAL A 134 8.47 -13.04 15.05
C VAL A 134 9.08 -13.80 16.22
N MET A 135 9.40 -15.08 16.00
CA MET A 135 10.01 -15.94 17.02
C MET A 135 11.54 -15.90 16.94
N HIS A 136 12.08 -16.04 15.73
CA HIS A 136 13.53 -15.99 15.49
C HIS A 136 13.84 -15.75 14.01
N LYS A 137 15.04 -15.24 13.72
CA LYS A 137 15.55 -14.98 12.36
C LYS A 137 16.81 -15.81 12.05
N ARG A 138 16.95 -16.28 10.82
CA ARG A 138 18.15 -16.98 10.30
C ARG A 138 18.40 -16.52 8.86
N LYS A 139 19.49 -15.77 8.64
CA LYS A 139 19.78 -15.13 7.34
C LYS A 139 18.55 -14.38 6.82
N ASP A 140 18.02 -14.80 5.67
CA ASP A 140 16.86 -14.18 5.00
C ASP A 140 15.52 -14.88 5.29
N ILE A 141 15.47 -15.68 6.37
CA ILE A 141 14.27 -16.40 6.79
C ILE A 141 13.87 -15.96 8.19
N ILE A 142 12.61 -15.57 8.32
CA ILE A 142 11.97 -15.20 9.58
C ILE A 142 11.01 -16.31 9.94
N THR A 143 11.16 -16.90 11.13
CA THR A 143 10.19 -17.85 11.66
C THR A 143 9.24 -17.11 12.59
N CYS A 144 7.95 -17.21 12.31
CA CYS A 144 6.89 -16.55 13.06
C CYS A 144 5.93 -17.59 13.64
N ARG A 145 5.32 -17.26 14.78
CA ARG A 145 4.15 -17.98 15.30
C ARG A 145 2.89 -17.28 14.80
N ILE A 146 1.92 -18.06 14.33
CA ILE A 146 0.61 -17.56 13.91
C ILE A 146 -0.22 -17.30 15.17
N ILE A 147 -0.52 -16.03 15.45
CA ILE A 147 -1.33 -15.61 16.59
C ILE A 147 -2.81 -15.61 16.22
N ASN A 148 -3.14 -15.05 15.06
CA ASN A 148 -4.47 -15.12 14.48
C ASN A 148 -4.37 -15.68 13.06
N GLY A 149 -4.92 -16.87 12.85
CA GLY A 149 -4.91 -17.58 11.58
C GLY A 149 -6.00 -17.14 10.61
N GLY A 150 -5.97 -17.70 9.40
CA GLY A 150 -6.94 -17.39 8.36
C GLY A 150 -6.49 -17.79 6.96
N TRP A 151 -7.34 -17.51 5.98
CA TRP A 151 -7.04 -17.76 4.57
C TRP A 151 -6.17 -16.65 3.99
N LEU A 152 -4.92 -16.98 3.70
CA LEU A 152 -4.01 -16.10 2.98
C LEU A 152 -4.18 -16.30 1.47
N LYS A 153 -4.44 -15.21 0.73
CA LYS A 153 -4.42 -15.20 -0.75
C LYS A 153 -3.07 -14.69 -1.26
N GLU A 154 -2.88 -14.71 -2.58
CA GLU A 154 -1.67 -14.19 -3.20
C GLU A 154 -1.56 -12.66 -3.09
N ASN A 155 -0.32 -12.16 -3.11
CA ASN A 155 -0.04 -10.74 -3.20
C ASN A 155 -0.76 -9.92 -2.13
N LYS A 156 -0.86 -10.40 -0.89
CA LYS A 156 -1.52 -9.66 0.20
C LYS A 156 -0.57 -8.69 0.87
N GLY A 157 -1.11 -7.58 1.38
CA GLY A 157 -0.30 -6.58 2.08
C GLY A 157 0.34 -7.16 3.34
N ILE A 158 1.55 -6.70 3.64
CA ILE A 158 2.25 -6.95 4.90
C ILE A 158 2.45 -5.62 5.60
N ASN A 159 1.99 -5.50 6.85
CA ASN A 159 2.22 -4.34 7.69
C ASN A 159 3.09 -4.71 8.89
N LEU A 160 4.01 -3.82 9.26
CA LEU A 160 5.00 -4.02 10.31
C LEU A 160 4.87 -2.90 11.37
N PRO A 161 3.85 -2.96 12.24
CA PRO A 161 3.63 -1.92 13.25
C PRO A 161 4.83 -1.80 14.19
N GLY A 162 5.32 -0.57 14.39
CA GLY A 162 6.44 -0.30 15.29
C GLY A 162 7.82 -0.68 14.74
N VAL A 163 7.91 -1.12 13.48
CA VAL A 163 9.17 -1.43 12.80
C VAL A 163 9.56 -0.29 11.86
N SER A 164 10.79 0.19 11.99
CA SER A 164 11.36 1.14 11.03
C SER A 164 11.69 0.39 9.74
N VAL A 165 10.90 0.62 8.70
CA VAL A 165 11.12 0.07 7.37
C VAL A 165 12.07 1.00 6.61
N SER A 166 13.18 0.45 6.14
CA SER A 166 14.30 1.18 5.53
C SER A 166 14.32 1.10 3.99
#